data_AF-A0A957J4Y8-F1
#
_entry.id   AF-A0A957J4Y8-F1
#
_cell.length_a   1.000
_cell.length_b   1.000
_cell.length_c   1.000
_cell.angle_alpha   90.00
_cell.angle_beta   90.00
_cell.angle_gamma   90.00
#
_symmetry.space_group_name_H-M   'P 1'
#
loop_
_entity.id
_entity.type
_entity.pdbx_description
1 polymer ?
#
loop_
_entity_poly.entity_id
_entity_poly.type
_entity_poly.pdbx_seq_one_letter_code
_entity_poly.pdbx_strand_id
1 'polypeptide(L)'
;MPEDRFAWKSEEEGWEEEPLPGATAVARPRRRYFLILLLLVVVGTAGLLLYRQLQQQVTAVTTSTTDEVLAAHRLLFQAAQSGDADLFVSLLSTANPYWAETQQTMFDYDLVLNRAPLGLWLAPTSIMTDVQVTLSPDLTRAEVTDLVSYQIEPTPGVTQTVWLSRTAVYVHTNGRWLLSPLPAGQDFWGKWITMKGEYLSLVFAERDAALGQRLALELDDIVQRLCADTAVSCPSTFRFQLRLARDTPALLRLRESYAQLNVGSNRSHYLHLDLPAPTLLGRPVDEAGYVALRQAYANWVAAVMVFHMETDRLTVYGPLPAPLAAMGLQWPPPLGYMPQTATASASSLPAQDVLVLCSPTSDETELWRYDPQQETWTMEQPFTGTAVYILQAMPFFDETILLDVRVVVEGLAQYRSYRWRQG
;
A
#
# COMPACT_ATOMS: atom_id res chain seq x y z
N MET A 1 8.32 -53.60 -21.38
CA MET A 1 7.41 -53.75 -22.52
C MET A 1 8.02 -53.01 -23.70
N PRO A 2 8.56 -53.72 -24.70
CA PRO A 2 9.10 -53.14 -25.92
C PRO A 2 8.08 -53.20 -27.07
N GLU A 3 8.38 -52.50 -28.17
CA GLU A 3 7.71 -52.51 -29.50
C GLU A 3 6.45 -51.61 -29.56
N ASP A 4 6.32 -50.68 -30.51
CA ASP A 4 6.26 -50.94 -31.96
C ASP A 4 7.05 -49.95 -32.85
N ARG A 5 7.76 -50.52 -33.82
CA ARG A 5 8.40 -49.84 -34.95
C ARG A 5 7.43 -49.82 -36.13
N PHE A 6 7.11 -48.63 -36.64
CA PHE A 6 6.39 -48.47 -37.91
C PHE A 6 7.34 -48.76 -39.09
N ALA A 7 7.04 -49.83 -39.84
CA ALA A 7 7.71 -50.23 -41.07
C ALA A 7 6.84 -49.86 -42.28
N TRP A 8 7.28 -48.89 -43.06
CA TRP A 8 6.67 -48.54 -44.34
C TRP A 8 7.11 -49.59 -45.39
N LYS A 9 6.16 -50.33 -45.94
CA LYS A 9 6.34 -51.13 -47.17
C LYS A 9 6.05 -50.23 -48.37
N SER A 10 7.01 -50.10 -49.28
CA SER A 10 6.79 -49.57 -50.62
C SER A 10 6.40 -50.73 -51.55
N GLU A 11 5.17 -50.73 -52.04
CA GLU A 11 4.76 -51.56 -53.16
C GLU A 11 5.21 -50.87 -54.46
N GLU A 12 6.25 -51.43 -55.08
CA GLU A 12 6.64 -51.14 -56.46
C GLU A 12 5.76 -51.99 -57.39
N GLU A 13 4.66 -51.43 -57.89
CA GLU A 13 3.96 -51.98 -59.05
C GLU A 13 4.52 -51.33 -60.32
N GLY A 14 5.32 -52.12 -61.04
CA GLY A 14 5.76 -51.82 -62.40
C GLY A 14 4.60 -51.89 -63.38
N TRP A 15 4.39 -50.80 -64.11
CA TRP A 15 3.51 -50.77 -65.28
C TRP A 15 4.36 -50.71 -66.54
N GLU A 16 4.20 -51.72 -67.39
CA GLU A 16 4.83 -51.84 -68.71
C GLU A 16 4.40 -50.69 -69.63
N GLU A 17 5.39 -50.06 -70.28
CA GLU A 17 5.18 -49.05 -71.31
C GLU A 17 4.77 -49.71 -72.64
N GLU A 18 3.50 -49.54 -73.04
CA GLU A 18 3.09 -49.69 -74.44
C GLU A 18 3.45 -48.42 -75.25
N PRO A 19 4.09 -48.54 -76.42
CA PRO A 19 4.35 -47.39 -77.28
C PRO A 19 3.17 -47.17 -78.23
N LEU A 20 2.50 -46.01 -78.11
CA LEU A 20 1.51 -45.54 -79.09
C LEU A 20 1.95 -44.22 -79.76
N PRO A 21 1.52 -44.00 -81.01
CA PRO A 21 2.26 -43.24 -82.01
C PRO A 21 2.03 -41.73 -81.95
N GLY A 22 2.97 -41.02 -82.59
CA GLY A 22 3.11 -39.57 -82.55
C GLY A 22 1.85 -38.76 -82.89
N ALA A 23 1.61 -37.73 -82.06
CA ALA A 23 0.76 -36.60 -82.35
C ALA A 23 1.52 -35.29 -82.03
N THR A 24 1.88 -34.61 -83.11
CA THR A 24 2.02 -33.15 -83.28
C THR A 24 2.31 -32.27 -82.04
N ALA A 25 3.49 -31.65 -82.05
CA ALA A 25 3.84 -30.52 -81.21
C ALA A 25 2.84 -29.35 -81.40
N VAL A 26 2.11 -29.01 -80.34
CA VAL A 26 1.42 -27.71 -80.21
C VAL A 26 2.01 -26.98 -79.01
N ALA A 27 2.81 -25.96 -79.30
CA ALA A 27 3.32 -25.03 -78.31
C ALA A 27 2.17 -24.30 -77.59
N ARG A 28 2.17 -24.33 -76.25
CA ARG A 28 1.77 -23.20 -75.36
C ARG A 28 1.99 -23.52 -73.87
N PRO A 29 3.18 -23.25 -73.30
CA PRO A 29 3.48 -23.52 -71.89
C PRO A 29 3.17 -22.36 -70.93
N ARG A 30 2.57 -21.24 -71.37
CA ARG A 30 2.39 -20.03 -70.53
C ARG A 30 1.22 -20.09 -69.52
N ARG A 31 0.23 -20.99 -69.67
CA ARG A 31 -1.01 -20.97 -68.88
C ARG A 31 -0.88 -21.61 -67.49
N ARG A 32 0.04 -22.57 -67.30
CA ARG A 32 0.23 -23.29 -66.02
C ARG A 32 0.85 -22.41 -64.93
N TYR A 33 1.84 -21.58 -65.26
CA TYR A 33 2.44 -20.63 -64.31
C TYR A 33 1.44 -19.57 -63.82
N PHE A 34 0.51 -19.17 -64.68
CA PHE A 34 -0.55 -18.21 -64.32
C PHE A 34 -1.51 -18.78 -63.27
N LEU A 35 -1.83 -20.08 -63.33
CA LEU A 35 -2.68 -20.76 -62.35
C LEU A 35 -1.99 -20.90 -60.98
N ILE A 36 -0.69 -21.23 -60.97
CA ILE A 36 0.09 -21.31 -59.72
C ILE A 36 0.18 -19.93 -59.05
N LEU A 37 0.45 -18.88 -59.83
CA LEU A 37 0.50 -17.52 -59.31
C LEU A 37 -0.86 -17.07 -58.76
N LEU A 38 -1.96 -17.40 -59.46
CA LEU A 38 -3.31 -17.11 -58.97
C LEU A 38 -3.63 -17.85 -57.67
N LEU A 39 -3.23 -19.13 -57.54
CA LEU A 39 -3.40 -19.90 -56.31
C LEU A 39 -2.60 -19.31 -55.15
N LEU A 40 -1.35 -18.91 -55.38
CA LEU A 40 -0.52 -18.23 -54.38
C LEU A 40 -1.13 -16.89 -53.94
N VAL A 41 -1.69 -16.12 -54.87
CA VAL A 41 -2.40 -14.88 -54.56
C VAL A 41 -3.65 -15.15 -53.73
N VAL A 42 -4.44 -16.17 -54.06
CA VAL A 42 -5.63 -16.55 -53.29
C VAL A 42 -5.25 -17.01 -51.87
N VAL A 43 -4.23 -17.86 -51.73
CA VAL A 43 -3.76 -18.31 -50.41
C VAL A 43 -3.17 -17.15 -49.60
N GLY A 44 -2.38 -16.29 -50.24
CA GLY A 44 -1.80 -15.11 -49.58
C GLY A 44 -2.86 -14.10 -49.15
N THR A 45 -3.87 -13.85 -49.97
CA THR A 45 -4.99 -12.96 -49.62
C THR A 45 -5.87 -13.56 -48.53
N ALA A 46 -6.19 -14.85 -48.59
CA ALA A 46 -6.93 -15.55 -47.53
C ALA A 46 -6.17 -15.53 -46.19
N GLY A 47 -4.86 -15.79 -46.22
CA GLY A 47 -3.99 -15.72 -45.04
C GLY A 47 -3.93 -14.30 -44.44
N LEU A 48 -3.83 -13.27 -45.29
CA LEU A 48 -3.86 -11.87 -44.85
C LEU A 48 -5.20 -11.48 -44.21
N LEU A 49 -6.33 -11.94 -44.78
CA LEU A 49 -7.66 -11.70 -44.24
C LEU A 49 -7.87 -12.40 -42.89
N LEU A 50 -7.49 -13.67 -42.78
CA LEU A 50 -7.54 -14.42 -41.52
C LEU A 50 -6.69 -13.76 -40.44
N TYR A 51 -5.46 -13.36 -40.78
CA TYR A 51 -4.59 -12.65 -39.86
C TYR A 51 -5.22 -11.33 -39.38
N ARG A 52 -5.78 -10.53 -40.31
CA ARG A 52 -6.48 -9.28 -39.95
C ARG A 52 -7.68 -9.52 -39.04
N GLN A 53 -8.48 -10.54 -39.32
CA GLN A 53 -9.65 -10.88 -38.51
C GLN A 53 -9.23 -11.33 -37.09
N LEU A 54 -8.19 -12.16 -36.98
CA LEU A 54 -7.61 -12.55 -35.69
C LEU A 54 -7.09 -11.34 -34.92
N GLN A 55 -6.35 -10.43 -35.57
CA GLN A 55 -5.85 -9.20 -34.94
C GLN A 55 -6.99 -8.27 -34.47
N GLN A 56 -8.05 -8.14 -35.26
CA GLN A 56 -9.23 -7.36 -34.87
C GLN A 56 -9.96 -7.99 -33.67
N GLN A 57 -10.12 -9.31 -33.65
CA GLN A 57 -10.74 -10.01 -32.52
C GLN A 57 -9.89 -9.89 -31.25
N VAL A 58 -8.57 -10.08 -31.36
CA VAL A 58 -7.65 -9.92 -30.21
C VAL A 58 -7.69 -8.49 -29.69
N THR A 59 -7.68 -7.49 -30.57
CA THR A 59 -7.74 -6.08 -30.16
C THR A 59 -9.07 -5.77 -29.47
N ALA A 60 -10.19 -6.20 -30.06
CA ALA A 60 -11.52 -5.95 -29.51
C ALA A 60 -11.72 -6.60 -28.12
N VAL A 61 -11.28 -7.86 -27.96
CA VAL A 61 -11.33 -8.54 -26.66
C VAL A 61 -10.41 -7.85 -25.65
N THR A 62 -9.18 -7.51 -26.04
CA THR A 62 -8.22 -6.81 -25.16
C THR A 62 -8.78 -5.46 -24.68
N THR A 63 -9.37 -4.65 -25.57
CA THR A 63 -9.98 -3.37 -25.19
C THR A 63 -11.16 -3.58 -24.24
N SER A 64 -12.06 -4.51 -24.55
CA SER A 64 -13.21 -4.83 -23.68
C SER A 64 -12.76 -5.28 -22.29
N THR A 65 -11.76 -6.17 -22.22
CA THR A 65 -11.21 -6.66 -20.95
C THR A 65 -10.53 -5.54 -20.15
N THR A 66 -9.79 -4.65 -20.82
CA THR A 66 -9.20 -3.47 -20.16
C THR A 66 -10.29 -2.58 -19.56
N ASP A 67 -11.38 -2.32 -20.28
CA ASP A 67 -12.49 -1.49 -19.79
C ASP A 67 -13.18 -2.12 -18.57
N GLU A 68 -13.36 -3.44 -18.56
CA GLU A 68 -13.91 -4.19 -17.42
C GLU A 68 -13.00 -4.11 -16.18
N VAL A 69 -11.68 -4.28 -16.35
CA VAL A 69 -10.71 -4.15 -15.26
C VAL A 69 -10.71 -2.72 -14.70
N LEU A 70 -10.75 -1.70 -15.58
CA LEU A 70 -10.84 -0.30 -15.16
C LEU A 70 -12.13 -0.02 -14.40
N ALA A 71 -13.26 -0.58 -14.84
CA ALA A 71 -14.53 -0.44 -14.13
C ALA A 71 -14.48 -1.07 -12.73
N ALA A 72 -13.95 -2.30 -12.61
CA ALA A 72 -13.77 -2.97 -11.32
C ALA A 72 -12.84 -2.16 -10.39
N HIS A 73 -11.75 -1.61 -10.93
CA HIS A 73 -10.81 -0.82 -10.15
C HIS A 73 -11.39 0.50 -9.65
N ARG A 74 -12.15 1.21 -10.48
CA ARG A 74 -12.87 2.43 -10.08
C ARG A 74 -13.91 2.15 -9.01
N LEU A 75 -14.68 1.06 -9.15
CA LEU A 75 -15.65 0.64 -8.13
C LEU A 75 -14.96 0.34 -6.79
N LEU A 76 -13.82 -0.35 -6.80
CA LEU A 76 -13.06 -0.62 -5.58
C LEU A 76 -12.57 0.67 -4.91
N PHE A 77 -12.01 1.60 -5.70
CA PHE A 77 -11.52 2.88 -5.19
C PHE A 77 -12.67 3.75 -4.64
N GLN A 78 -13.82 3.76 -5.32
CA GLN A 78 -15.02 4.46 -4.85
C GLN A 78 -15.58 3.83 -3.57
N ALA A 79 -15.67 2.49 -3.49
CA ALA A 79 -16.13 1.79 -2.29
C ALA A 79 -15.26 2.12 -1.08
N ALA A 80 -13.93 2.10 -1.26
CA ALA A 80 -12.99 2.45 -0.21
C ALA A 80 -13.08 3.92 0.22
N GLN A 81 -13.23 4.88 -0.71
CA GLN A 81 -13.41 6.29 -0.35
C GLN A 81 -14.76 6.59 0.34
N SER A 82 -15.82 5.90 -0.08
CA SER A 82 -17.17 6.13 0.44
C SER A 82 -17.49 5.36 1.72
N GLY A 83 -16.59 4.47 2.15
CA GLY A 83 -16.83 3.60 3.31
C GLY A 83 -17.88 2.52 3.07
N ASP A 84 -18.14 2.13 1.82
CA ASP A 84 -19.06 1.04 1.46
C ASP A 84 -18.37 -0.33 1.61
N ALA A 85 -18.47 -0.90 2.81
CA ALA A 85 -17.83 -2.17 3.16
C ALA A 85 -18.37 -3.35 2.34
N ASP A 86 -19.68 -3.42 2.13
CA ASP A 86 -20.32 -4.54 1.41
C ASP A 86 -19.87 -4.55 -0.06
N LEU A 87 -19.86 -3.39 -0.71
CA LEU A 87 -19.34 -3.26 -2.07
C LEU A 87 -17.85 -3.60 -2.12
N PHE A 88 -17.05 -3.07 -1.19
CA PHE A 88 -15.61 -3.36 -1.14
C PHE A 88 -15.32 -4.86 -1.02
N VAL A 89 -15.97 -5.54 -0.07
CA VAL A 89 -15.82 -6.99 0.14
C VAL A 89 -16.23 -7.79 -1.08
N SER A 90 -17.30 -7.37 -1.78
CA SER A 90 -17.76 -8.03 -3.01
C SER A 90 -16.75 -7.99 -4.17
N LEU A 91 -15.77 -7.09 -4.10
CA LEU A 91 -14.72 -6.89 -5.10
C LEU A 91 -13.41 -7.60 -4.73
N LEU A 92 -13.33 -8.26 -3.58
CA LEU A 92 -12.15 -9.01 -3.15
C LEU A 92 -12.16 -10.44 -3.69
N SER A 93 -10.99 -10.93 -4.11
CA SER A 93 -10.78 -12.33 -4.46
C SER A 93 -10.82 -13.20 -3.21
N THR A 94 -11.64 -14.25 -3.23
CA THR A 94 -11.76 -15.22 -2.15
C THR A 94 -10.77 -16.38 -2.25
N ALA A 95 -9.85 -16.36 -3.24
CA ALA A 95 -8.87 -17.42 -3.44
C ALA A 95 -7.88 -17.55 -2.27
N ASN A 96 -7.65 -16.47 -1.53
CA ASN A 96 -6.84 -16.45 -0.31
C ASN A 96 -7.65 -15.79 0.84
N PRO A 97 -8.28 -16.58 1.72
CA PRO A 97 -9.18 -16.04 2.76
C PRO A 97 -8.44 -15.17 3.77
N TYR A 98 -7.21 -15.54 4.16
CA TYR A 98 -6.40 -14.75 5.10
C TYR A 98 -6.08 -13.36 4.54
N TRP A 99 -5.74 -13.28 3.26
CA TRP A 99 -5.51 -11.99 2.61
C TRP A 99 -6.80 -11.16 2.50
N ALA A 100 -7.94 -11.78 2.17
CA ALA A 100 -9.21 -11.08 2.07
C ALA A 100 -9.68 -10.53 3.43
N GLU A 101 -9.45 -11.27 4.52
CA GLU A 101 -9.67 -10.82 5.91
C GLU A 101 -8.73 -9.67 6.28
N THR A 102 -7.46 -9.74 5.84
CA THR A 102 -6.50 -8.64 6.03
C THR A 102 -6.97 -7.36 5.32
N GLN A 103 -7.52 -7.45 4.10
CA GLN A 103 -8.07 -6.30 3.37
C GLN A 103 -9.29 -5.70 4.07
N GLN A 104 -10.18 -6.54 4.60
CA GLN A 104 -11.32 -6.09 5.41
C GLN A 104 -10.86 -5.36 6.67
N THR A 105 -9.89 -5.93 7.39
CA THR A 105 -9.29 -5.28 8.56
C THR A 105 -8.65 -3.94 8.19
N MET A 106 -7.98 -3.86 7.04
CA MET A 106 -7.46 -2.58 6.54
C MET A 106 -8.57 -1.60 6.21
N PHE A 107 -9.68 -2.05 5.65
CA PHE A 107 -10.84 -1.21 5.36
C PHE A 107 -11.42 -0.60 6.64
N ASP A 108 -11.60 -1.41 7.68
CA ASP A 108 -12.09 -0.96 8.99
C ASP A 108 -11.20 0.10 9.64
N TYR A 109 -9.92 0.14 9.27
CA TYR A 109 -8.94 1.10 9.77
C TYR A 109 -8.59 2.21 8.77
N ASP A 110 -9.34 2.36 7.68
CA ASP A 110 -9.08 3.33 6.60
C ASP A 110 -7.70 3.13 5.90
N LEU A 111 -7.05 1.98 6.06
CA LEU A 111 -5.69 1.73 5.53
C LEU A 111 -5.68 1.22 4.08
N VAL A 112 -6.85 1.00 3.45
CA VAL A 112 -6.90 0.55 2.05
C VAL A 112 -6.27 1.60 1.13
N LEU A 113 -6.70 2.85 1.26
CA LEU A 113 -6.20 3.99 0.49
C LEU A 113 -5.32 4.90 1.33
N ASN A 114 -5.68 5.15 2.59
CA ASN A 114 -4.93 6.04 3.44
C ASN A 114 -3.61 5.40 3.93
N ARG A 115 -2.60 6.22 4.17
CA ARG A 115 -1.30 5.81 4.72
C ARG A 115 -0.96 6.65 5.95
N ALA A 116 -1.98 7.05 6.70
CA ALA A 116 -1.88 7.93 7.85
C ALA A 116 -0.77 7.55 8.85
N PRO A 117 -0.53 6.27 9.20
CA PRO A 117 0.59 5.90 10.10
C PRO A 117 1.99 6.31 9.62
N LEU A 118 2.12 6.65 8.33
CA LEU A 118 3.35 7.12 7.70
C LEU A 118 3.37 8.64 7.51
N GLY A 119 2.37 9.38 8.00
CA GLY A 119 2.22 10.81 7.73
C GLY A 119 1.84 11.12 6.28
N LEU A 120 1.19 10.15 5.61
CA LEU A 120 0.74 10.23 4.23
C LEU A 120 -0.79 10.11 4.21
N TRP A 121 -1.48 11.23 4.23
CA TRP A 121 -2.95 11.25 4.28
C TRP A 121 -3.54 11.28 2.88
N LEU A 122 -4.56 10.47 2.60
CA LEU A 122 -5.23 10.55 1.29
C LEU A 122 -5.77 11.97 1.07
N ALA A 123 -5.43 12.61 -0.06
CA ALA A 123 -5.92 13.95 -0.31
C ALA A 123 -7.47 13.94 -0.50
N PRO A 124 -8.22 14.94 0.01
CA PRO A 124 -9.69 14.95 -0.08
C PRO A 124 -10.24 14.94 -1.51
N THR A 125 -9.48 15.48 -2.46
CA THR A 125 -9.82 15.49 -3.89
C THR A 125 -9.01 14.48 -4.69
N SER A 126 -8.45 13.46 -4.02
CA SER A 126 -7.63 12.45 -4.69
C SER A 126 -8.50 11.64 -5.64
N ILE A 127 -8.24 11.82 -6.93
CA ILE A 127 -8.82 11.01 -8.00
C ILE A 127 -7.71 10.16 -8.60
N MET A 128 -8.07 8.95 -9.03
CA MET A 128 -7.14 8.10 -9.78
C MET A 128 -6.80 8.77 -11.11
N THR A 129 -5.51 9.05 -11.34
CA THR A 129 -5.01 9.57 -12.61
C THR A 129 -3.96 8.63 -13.21
N ASP A 130 -3.71 8.76 -14.51
CA ASP A 130 -2.73 7.95 -15.26
C ASP A 130 -2.87 6.44 -15.01
N VAL A 131 -4.11 5.95 -15.09
CA VAL A 131 -4.41 4.54 -14.85
C VAL A 131 -3.94 3.70 -16.04
N GLN A 132 -2.99 2.81 -15.80
CA GLN A 132 -2.42 1.90 -16.79
C GLN A 132 -2.81 0.46 -16.45
N VAL A 133 -3.26 -0.29 -17.46
CA VAL A 133 -3.66 -1.70 -17.30
C VAL A 133 -2.76 -2.58 -18.15
N THR A 134 -2.12 -3.56 -17.53
CA THR A 134 -1.33 -4.60 -18.20
C THR A 134 -2.03 -5.94 -18.02
N LEU A 135 -2.53 -6.50 -19.10
CA LEU A 135 -3.21 -7.81 -19.10
C LEU A 135 -2.22 -8.96 -19.29
N SER A 136 -2.48 -10.09 -18.65
CA SER A 136 -1.77 -11.34 -18.94
C SER A 136 -2.15 -11.88 -20.33
N PRO A 137 -1.29 -12.67 -20.98
CA PRO A 137 -1.56 -13.20 -22.32
C PRO A 137 -2.84 -14.06 -22.43
N ASP A 138 -3.24 -14.68 -21.33
CA ASP A 138 -4.45 -15.50 -21.20
C ASP A 138 -5.69 -14.71 -20.73
N LEU A 139 -5.53 -13.39 -20.49
CA LEU A 139 -6.59 -12.48 -20.02
C LEU A 139 -7.26 -12.91 -18.70
N THR A 140 -6.54 -13.67 -17.86
CA THR A 140 -7.04 -14.09 -16.54
C THR A 140 -6.54 -13.21 -15.40
N ARG A 141 -5.53 -12.37 -15.66
CA ARG A 141 -4.91 -11.48 -14.69
C ARG A 141 -4.69 -10.10 -15.31
N ALA A 142 -4.81 -9.08 -14.48
CA ALA A 142 -4.47 -7.71 -14.84
C ALA A 142 -3.62 -7.07 -13.72
N GLU A 143 -2.54 -6.40 -14.09
CA GLU A 143 -1.83 -5.47 -13.22
C GLU A 143 -2.30 -4.05 -13.56
N VAL A 144 -2.80 -3.33 -12.56
CA VAL A 144 -3.27 -1.96 -12.70
C VAL A 144 -2.35 -1.06 -11.90
N THR A 145 -1.83 -0.02 -12.56
CA THR A 145 -1.02 1.01 -11.92
C THR A 145 -1.73 2.35 -12.04
N ASP A 146 -1.89 3.07 -10.94
CA ASP A 146 -2.56 4.38 -10.88
C ASP A 146 -1.76 5.37 -10.04
N LEU A 147 -2.00 6.67 -10.25
CA LEU A 147 -1.43 7.73 -9.43
C LEU A 147 -2.46 8.22 -8.41
N VAL A 148 -2.03 8.26 -7.16
CA VAL A 148 -2.83 8.74 -6.04
C VAL A 148 -2.08 9.86 -5.33
N SER A 149 -2.82 10.94 -5.05
CA SER A 149 -2.30 12.09 -4.32
C SER A 149 -2.48 11.92 -2.82
N TYR A 150 -1.45 12.28 -2.06
CA TYR A 150 -1.43 12.29 -0.61
C TYR A 150 -1.04 13.68 -0.11
N GLN A 151 -1.66 14.11 0.98
CA GLN A 151 -1.23 15.24 1.77
C GLN A 151 -0.17 14.78 2.78
N ILE A 152 0.80 15.65 3.01
CA ILE A 152 1.86 15.49 4.01
C ILE A 152 2.01 16.78 4.80
N GLU A 153 2.58 16.69 5.99
CA GLU A 153 2.82 17.82 6.89
C GLU A 153 4.32 17.87 7.25
N PRO A 154 5.19 18.33 6.33
CA PRO A 154 6.64 18.40 6.59
C PRO A 154 6.98 19.30 7.77
N THR A 155 6.12 20.26 8.09
CA THR A 155 6.21 21.13 9.26
C THR A 155 4.80 21.33 9.82
N PRO A 156 4.60 21.35 11.15
CA PRO A 156 3.29 21.57 11.74
C PRO A 156 2.58 22.79 11.15
N GLY A 157 1.34 22.60 10.68
CA GLY A 157 0.50 23.59 10.03
C GLY A 157 0.74 23.80 8.54
N VAL A 158 1.78 23.17 7.94
CA VAL A 158 2.11 23.32 6.51
C VAL A 158 1.80 22.02 5.77
N THR A 159 0.75 22.02 4.97
CA THR A 159 0.37 20.87 4.13
C THR A 159 0.97 20.96 2.73
N GLN A 160 1.57 19.87 2.25
CA GLN A 160 2.01 19.71 0.85
C GLN A 160 1.33 18.48 0.23
N THR A 161 1.08 18.51 -1.08
CA THR A 161 0.59 17.34 -1.83
C THR A 161 1.74 16.65 -2.56
N VAL A 162 1.77 15.32 -2.48
CA VAL A 162 2.72 14.45 -3.19
C VAL A 162 1.98 13.35 -3.93
N TRP A 163 2.61 12.76 -4.94
CA TRP A 163 2.01 11.74 -5.79
C TRP A 163 2.76 10.42 -5.65
N LEU A 164 2.02 9.34 -5.43
CA LEU A 164 2.56 7.99 -5.38
C LEU A 164 1.82 7.11 -6.40
N SER A 165 2.61 6.33 -7.15
CA SER A 165 2.14 5.32 -8.08
C SER A 165 1.86 4.02 -7.33
N ARG A 166 0.63 3.54 -7.33
CA ARG A 166 0.24 2.29 -6.67
C ARG A 166 0.06 1.18 -7.69
N THR A 167 0.24 -0.05 -7.23
CA THR A 167 0.02 -1.24 -8.05
C THR A 167 -1.05 -2.11 -7.39
N ALA A 168 -2.06 -2.49 -8.16
CA ALA A 168 -3.10 -3.45 -7.79
C ALA A 168 -3.09 -4.61 -8.80
N VAL A 169 -3.43 -5.81 -8.35
CA VAL A 169 -3.55 -6.98 -9.23
C VAL A 169 -4.97 -7.51 -9.15
N TYR A 170 -5.57 -7.76 -10.32
CA TYR A 170 -6.89 -8.34 -10.45
C TYR A 170 -6.79 -9.73 -11.08
N VAL A 171 -7.68 -10.61 -10.65
CA VAL A 171 -7.88 -11.92 -11.27
C VAL A 171 -9.30 -12.04 -11.77
N HIS A 172 -9.46 -12.64 -12.95
CA HIS A 172 -10.76 -12.92 -13.53
C HIS A 172 -11.27 -14.26 -12.98
N THR A 173 -12.38 -14.25 -12.24
CA THR A 173 -12.97 -15.45 -11.66
C THR A 173 -14.49 -15.34 -11.71
N ASN A 174 -15.16 -16.41 -12.17
CA ASN A 174 -16.62 -16.47 -12.31
C ASN A 174 -17.23 -15.28 -13.08
N GLY A 175 -16.55 -14.81 -14.14
CA GLY A 175 -17.02 -13.71 -14.99
C GLY A 175 -16.88 -12.32 -14.37
N ARG A 176 -16.03 -12.15 -13.35
CA ARG A 176 -15.77 -10.85 -12.70
C ARG A 176 -14.29 -10.66 -12.44
N TRP A 177 -13.84 -9.41 -12.48
CA TRP A 177 -12.50 -9.00 -12.06
C TRP A 177 -12.51 -8.68 -10.58
N LEU A 178 -11.72 -9.40 -9.80
CA LEU A 178 -11.63 -9.26 -8.35
C LEU A 178 -10.21 -8.86 -7.94
N LEU A 179 -10.08 -7.94 -6.99
CA LEU A 179 -8.80 -7.56 -6.41
C LEU A 179 -8.16 -8.78 -5.75
N SER A 180 -6.89 -9.02 -6.04
CA SER A 180 -6.13 -10.18 -5.61
C SER A 180 -4.86 -9.75 -4.86
N PRO A 181 -4.28 -10.60 -4.00
CA PRO A 181 -2.95 -10.36 -3.47
C PRO A 181 -1.94 -10.15 -4.60
N LEU A 182 -0.95 -9.27 -4.37
CA LEU A 182 0.22 -9.19 -5.24
C LEU A 182 0.92 -10.56 -5.28
N PRO A 183 1.42 -11.01 -6.43
CA PRO A 183 2.11 -12.30 -6.53
C PRO A 183 3.34 -12.35 -5.60
N ALA A 184 3.46 -13.39 -4.78
CA ALA A 184 4.60 -13.53 -3.85
C ALA A 184 5.93 -13.96 -4.53
N GLY A 185 5.84 -14.40 -5.79
CA GLY A 185 6.95 -14.99 -6.54
C GLY A 185 8.02 -14.01 -7.00
N GLN A 186 9.16 -14.55 -7.42
CA GLN A 186 10.27 -13.78 -7.99
C GLN A 186 9.90 -13.13 -9.32
N ASP A 187 8.92 -13.66 -10.06
CA ASP A 187 8.49 -13.07 -11.33
C ASP A 187 7.93 -11.64 -11.16
N PHE A 188 7.31 -11.36 -10.00
CA PHE A 188 6.77 -10.03 -9.70
C PHE A 188 7.76 -9.18 -8.91
N TRP A 189 8.32 -9.71 -7.82
CA TRP A 189 9.17 -8.95 -6.89
C TRP A 189 10.65 -8.95 -7.25
N GLY A 190 11.10 -9.88 -8.08
CA GLY A 190 12.51 -10.20 -8.27
C GLY A 190 13.16 -10.80 -7.03
N LYS A 191 14.49 -10.76 -6.99
CA LYS A 191 15.28 -11.31 -5.87
C LYS A 191 15.29 -10.36 -4.67
N TRP A 192 15.57 -10.90 -3.50
CA TRP A 192 15.92 -10.09 -2.33
C TRP A 192 17.34 -9.55 -2.48
N ILE A 193 17.49 -8.25 -2.24
CA ILE A 193 18.76 -7.53 -2.19
C ILE A 193 18.99 -7.09 -0.74
N THR A 194 20.22 -7.26 -0.24
CA THR A 194 20.62 -6.77 1.07
C THR A 194 21.75 -5.75 0.89
N MET A 195 21.54 -4.55 1.40
CA MET A 195 22.57 -3.51 1.41
C MET A 195 22.97 -3.24 2.85
N LYS A 196 24.26 -3.40 3.14
CA LYS A 196 24.83 -3.22 4.48
C LYS A 196 25.48 -1.84 4.59
N GLY A 197 24.96 -1.02 5.48
CA GLY A 197 25.58 0.21 5.97
C GLY A 197 26.45 -0.03 7.20
N GLU A 198 26.84 1.06 7.87
CA GLU A 198 27.64 1.01 9.10
C GLU A 198 26.79 0.52 10.29
N TYR A 199 25.58 1.07 10.43
CA TYR A 199 24.66 0.77 11.52
C TYR A 199 23.41 0.02 11.03
N LEU A 200 22.95 0.31 9.81
CA LEU A 200 21.72 -0.22 9.25
C LEU A 200 21.98 -1.13 8.05
N SER A 201 21.34 -2.31 8.05
CA SER A 201 21.24 -3.19 6.90
C SER A 201 19.82 -3.16 6.37
N LEU A 202 19.63 -2.72 5.11
CA LEU A 202 18.33 -2.73 4.45
C LEU A 202 18.17 -3.99 3.57
N VAL A 203 17.06 -4.69 3.74
CA VAL A 203 16.65 -5.82 2.89
C VAL A 203 15.43 -5.42 2.07
N PHE A 204 15.52 -5.48 0.74
CA PHE A 204 14.45 -5.05 -0.16
C PHE A 204 14.34 -5.91 -1.42
N ALA A 205 13.22 -5.83 -2.10
CA ALA A 205 12.98 -6.55 -3.35
C ALA A 205 13.65 -5.85 -4.54
N GLU A 206 14.11 -6.61 -5.53
CA GLU A 206 14.71 -6.09 -6.76
C GLU A 206 13.77 -5.17 -7.55
N ARG A 207 12.46 -5.41 -7.50
CA ARG A 207 11.45 -4.48 -8.05
C ARG A 207 11.56 -3.06 -7.47
N ASP A 208 11.98 -2.94 -6.21
CA ASP A 208 12.17 -1.67 -5.52
C ASP A 208 13.65 -1.24 -5.49
N ALA A 209 14.54 -1.82 -6.31
CA ALA A 209 15.98 -1.66 -6.15
C ALA A 209 16.48 -0.22 -6.17
N ALA A 210 16.01 0.60 -7.10
CA ALA A 210 16.43 2.00 -7.20
C ALA A 210 16.08 2.81 -5.94
N LEU A 211 14.87 2.59 -5.39
CA LEU A 211 14.43 3.25 -4.16
C LEU A 211 15.12 2.66 -2.93
N GLY A 212 15.22 1.34 -2.86
CA GLY A 212 15.84 0.62 -1.74
C GLY A 212 17.32 0.99 -1.58
N GLN A 213 18.08 1.10 -2.66
CA GLN A 213 19.49 1.52 -2.60
C GLN A 213 19.64 2.93 -2.03
N ARG A 214 18.82 3.88 -2.51
CA ARG A 214 18.86 5.26 -2.02
C ARG A 214 18.42 5.36 -0.56
N LEU A 215 17.30 4.71 -0.21
CA LEU A 215 16.81 4.63 1.17
C LEU A 215 17.84 3.99 2.10
N ALA A 216 18.55 2.95 1.68
CA ALA A 216 19.52 2.29 2.53
C ALA A 216 20.69 3.22 2.91
N LEU A 217 21.17 4.05 2.00
CA LEU A 217 22.20 5.06 2.31
C LEU A 217 21.67 6.14 3.24
N GLU A 218 20.50 6.71 2.91
CA GLU A 218 19.96 7.86 3.64
C GLU A 218 19.42 7.48 5.02
N LEU A 219 18.89 6.26 5.19
CA LEU A 219 18.47 5.76 6.49
C LEU A 219 19.67 5.38 7.37
N ASP A 220 20.76 4.83 6.81
CA ASP A 220 21.99 4.57 7.57
C ASP A 220 22.61 5.87 8.10
N ASP A 221 22.64 6.95 7.30
CA ASP A 221 23.06 8.29 7.76
C ASP A 221 22.22 8.80 8.93
N ILE A 222 20.89 8.60 8.88
CA ILE A 222 19.99 9.01 9.97
C ILE A 222 20.29 8.22 11.24
N VAL A 223 20.50 6.90 11.12
CA VAL A 223 20.87 6.03 12.25
C VAL A 223 22.23 6.43 12.82
N GLN A 224 23.20 6.75 11.97
CA GLN A 224 24.51 7.23 12.38
C GLN A 224 24.42 8.55 13.16
N ARG A 225 23.64 9.52 12.66
CA ARG A 225 23.41 10.80 13.34
C ARG A 225 22.70 10.63 14.68
N LEU A 226 21.72 9.73 14.76
CA LEU A 226 21.09 9.35 16.02
C LEU A 226 22.11 8.79 17.01
N CYS A 227 22.96 7.86 16.58
CA CYS A 227 23.97 7.24 17.44
C CYS A 227 25.13 8.17 17.84
N ALA A 228 25.35 9.26 17.10
CA ALA A 228 26.29 10.31 17.47
C ALA A 228 25.72 11.29 18.51
N ASP A 229 24.40 11.32 18.71
CA ASP A 229 23.77 12.14 19.74
C ASP A 229 23.98 11.53 21.13
N THR A 230 24.44 12.35 22.08
CA THR A 230 24.69 11.92 23.47
C THR A 230 23.44 11.44 24.21
N ALA A 231 22.25 11.82 23.74
CA ALA A 231 20.99 11.33 24.30
C ALA A 231 20.71 9.86 23.95
N VAL A 232 21.24 9.36 22.83
CA VAL A 232 21.00 7.98 22.35
C VAL A 232 22.27 7.16 22.52
N SER A 233 22.29 6.24 23.49
CA SER A 233 23.45 5.37 23.72
C SER A 233 23.44 4.17 22.77
N CYS A 234 24.14 4.26 21.65
CA CYS A 234 24.35 3.13 20.73
C CYS A 234 25.62 2.32 21.10
N PRO A 235 25.50 1.02 21.43
CA PRO A 235 26.67 0.15 21.55
C PRO A 235 27.48 0.08 20.25
N SER A 236 28.80 -0.11 20.32
CA SER A 236 29.64 -0.27 19.12
C SER A 236 29.26 -1.52 18.27
N THR A 237 28.64 -2.50 18.90
CA THR A 237 28.12 -3.72 18.28
C THR A 237 26.68 -3.58 17.77
N PHE A 238 26.05 -2.42 17.96
CA PHE A 238 24.67 -2.18 17.54
C PHE A 238 24.52 -2.36 16.04
N ARG A 239 23.54 -3.17 15.63
CA ARG A 239 23.16 -3.32 14.23
C ARG A 239 21.64 -3.30 14.10
N PHE A 240 21.14 -2.48 13.18
CA PHE A 240 19.74 -2.38 12.82
C PHE A 240 19.49 -3.11 11.49
N GLN A 241 18.58 -4.07 11.45
CA GLN A 241 18.11 -4.64 10.20
C GLN A 241 16.71 -4.14 9.89
N LEU A 242 16.60 -3.37 8.82
CA LEU A 242 15.33 -2.97 8.24
C LEU A 242 15.00 -3.88 7.07
N ARG A 243 13.79 -4.44 7.03
CA ARG A 243 13.29 -5.16 5.86
C ARG A 243 12.05 -4.47 5.30
N LEU A 244 12.06 -4.24 3.99
CA LEU A 244 10.92 -3.77 3.22
C LEU A 244 10.04 -4.98 2.85
N ALA A 245 9.03 -5.23 3.68
CA ALA A 245 8.12 -6.36 3.63
C ALA A 245 7.20 -6.31 2.40
N ARG A 246 6.91 -7.48 1.82
CA ARG A 246 6.15 -7.65 0.57
C ARG A 246 4.69 -8.08 0.80
N ASP A 247 4.32 -8.27 2.06
CA ASP A 247 3.00 -8.73 2.47
C ASP A 247 2.13 -7.58 3.01
N THR A 248 0.85 -7.63 2.70
CA THR A 248 -0.16 -6.66 3.17
C THR A 248 -0.20 -6.48 4.70
N PRO A 249 -0.06 -7.53 5.54
CA PRO A 249 -0.01 -7.36 6.99
C PRO A 249 1.06 -6.38 7.49
N ALA A 250 2.12 -6.10 6.73
CA ALA A 250 3.08 -5.06 7.06
C ALA A 250 2.46 -3.65 7.20
N LEU A 251 1.39 -3.35 6.46
CA LEU A 251 0.64 -2.11 6.60
C LEU A 251 -0.14 -2.06 7.92
N LEU A 252 -0.74 -3.19 8.32
CA LEU A 252 -1.49 -3.28 9.58
C LEU A 252 -0.56 -3.16 10.79
N ARG A 253 0.68 -3.66 10.71
CA ARG A 253 1.67 -3.51 11.79
C ARG A 253 2.02 -2.05 12.08
N LEU A 254 1.92 -1.15 11.10
CA LEU A 254 2.10 0.28 11.35
C LEU A 254 0.99 0.88 12.23
N ARG A 255 -0.11 0.15 12.41
CA ARG A 255 -1.15 0.52 13.38
C ARG A 255 -0.72 0.23 14.81
N GLU A 256 0.08 -0.80 15.01
CA GLU A 256 0.59 -1.14 16.32
C GLU A 256 1.49 0.01 16.80
N SER A 257 1.45 0.32 18.09
CA SER A 257 2.40 1.28 18.64
C SER A 257 3.82 0.81 18.33
N TYR A 258 4.73 1.73 17.97
CA TYR A 258 6.14 1.39 17.77
C TYR A 258 6.76 0.71 19.00
N ALA A 259 6.15 0.87 20.18
CA ALA A 259 6.48 0.17 21.42
C ALA A 259 6.14 -1.33 21.42
N GLN A 260 5.19 -1.75 20.59
CA GLN A 260 4.69 -3.13 20.49
C GLN A 260 5.33 -3.90 19.33
N LEU A 261 6.04 -3.21 18.43
CA LEU A 261 6.81 -3.87 17.40
C LEU A 261 7.85 -4.75 18.10
N ASN A 262 7.80 -6.06 17.83
CA ASN A 262 8.74 -7.00 18.40
C ASN A 262 10.07 -6.86 17.69
N VAL A 263 11.04 -6.21 18.34
CA VAL A 263 12.28 -5.81 17.68
C VAL A 263 13.44 -6.77 17.95
N GLY A 264 13.12 -7.99 18.38
CA GLY A 264 14.08 -9.01 18.81
C GLY A 264 14.41 -8.89 20.30
N SER A 265 14.93 -9.97 20.89
CA SER A 265 15.15 -9.99 22.35
C SER A 265 16.24 -8.99 22.77
N ASN A 266 16.05 -8.29 23.90
CA ASN A 266 17.01 -7.34 24.52
C ASN A 266 18.44 -7.88 24.75
N ARG A 267 18.67 -9.18 24.59
CA ARG A 267 20.01 -9.81 24.75
C ARG A 267 20.85 -9.78 23.48
N SER A 268 20.21 -9.59 22.33
CA SER A 268 20.88 -9.45 21.05
C SER A 268 20.88 -7.96 20.68
N HIS A 269 22.05 -7.35 20.50
CA HIS A 269 22.24 -5.97 20.02
C HIS A 269 21.79 -5.78 18.55
N TYR A 270 20.76 -6.51 18.15
CA TYR A 270 20.26 -6.68 16.81
C TYR A 270 18.79 -6.29 16.80
N LEU A 271 18.51 -5.13 16.21
CA LEU A 271 17.18 -4.56 16.13
C LEU A 271 16.59 -4.93 14.77
N HIS A 272 15.48 -5.67 14.72
CA HIS A 272 14.83 -6.05 13.46
C HIS A 272 13.48 -5.33 13.29
N LEU A 273 13.32 -4.60 12.18
CA LEU A 273 12.09 -3.89 11.85
C LEU A 273 11.62 -4.27 10.45
N ASP A 274 10.32 -4.58 10.34
CA ASP A 274 9.63 -4.77 9.07
C ASP A 274 8.77 -3.55 8.76
N LEU A 275 9.07 -2.84 7.67
CA LEU A 275 8.22 -1.78 7.13
C LEU A 275 7.68 -2.21 5.76
N PRO A 276 6.47 -1.80 5.35
CA PRO A 276 5.93 -2.18 4.05
C PRO A 276 6.80 -1.65 2.91
N ALA A 277 6.95 -2.44 1.85
CA ALA A 277 7.73 -2.05 0.68
C ALA A 277 7.08 -0.89 -0.11
N PRO A 278 7.86 -0.05 -0.82
CA PRO A 278 7.33 1.03 -1.64
C PRO A 278 6.29 0.57 -2.66
N THR A 279 6.44 -0.63 -3.25
CA THR A 279 5.41 -1.19 -4.14
C THR A 279 4.05 -1.42 -3.44
N LEU A 280 4.01 -1.70 -2.13
CA LEU A 280 2.75 -1.81 -1.36
C LEU A 280 2.18 -0.43 -0.97
N LEU A 281 3.06 0.49 -0.61
CA LEU A 281 2.68 1.84 -0.16
C LEU A 281 2.21 2.72 -1.31
N GLY A 282 2.93 2.65 -2.43
CA GLY A 282 2.94 3.62 -3.49
C GLY A 282 4.39 4.07 -3.75
N ARG A 283 4.85 3.93 -4.99
CA ARG A 283 6.18 4.35 -5.43
C ARG A 283 6.18 5.83 -5.78
N PRO A 284 7.15 6.62 -5.33
CA PRO A 284 7.21 8.04 -5.69
C PRO A 284 7.42 8.21 -7.19
N VAL A 285 6.70 9.16 -7.78
CA VAL A 285 6.85 9.54 -9.20
C VAL A 285 7.85 10.68 -9.40
N ASP A 286 8.16 11.41 -8.34
CA ASP A 286 9.05 12.55 -8.34
C ASP A 286 9.87 12.64 -7.03
N GLU A 287 10.73 13.65 -6.96
CA GLU A 287 11.58 13.88 -5.81
C GLU A 287 10.79 14.27 -4.56
N ALA A 288 9.68 14.99 -4.70
CA ALA A 288 8.84 15.38 -3.56
C ALA A 288 8.19 14.16 -2.91
N GLY A 289 7.64 13.24 -3.71
CA GLY A 289 7.13 11.96 -3.25
C GLY A 289 8.22 11.10 -2.62
N TYR A 290 9.44 11.11 -3.18
CA TYR A 290 10.57 10.39 -2.59
C TYR A 290 10.92 10.92 -1.20
N VAL A 291 11.09 12.24 -1.06
CA VAL A 291 11.43 12.90 0.20
C VAL A 291 10.36 12.61 1.26
N ALA A 292 9.08 12.65 0.89
CA ALA A 292 7.96 12.30 1.77
C ALA A 292 8.03 10.85 2.25
N LEU A 293 8.23 9.90 1.33
CA LEU A 293 8.32 8.49 1.66
C LEU A 293 9.55 8.17 2.53
N ARG A 294 10.71 8.75 2.19
CA ARG A 294 11.94 8.63 2.99
C ARG A 294 11.73 9.19 4.39
N GLN A 295 11.09 10.35 4.53
CA GLN A 295 10.77 10.94 5.84
C GLN A 295 9.87 10.01 6.66
N ALA A 296 8.85 9.41 6.04
CA ALA A 296 7.97 8.46 6.71
C ALA A 296 8.74 7.26 7.28
N TYR A 297 9.61 6.65 6.48
CA TYR A 297 10.46 5.54 6.94
C TYR A 297 11.45 5.99 8.03
N ALA A 298 12.05 7.17 7.87
CA ALA A 298 12.99 7.71 8.84
C ALA A 298 12.34 7.97 10.21
N ASN A 299 11.12 8.54 10.23
CA ASN A 299 10.34 8.75 11.45
C ASN A 299 10.11 7.43 12.19
N TRP A 300 9.75 6.35 11.49
CA TRP A 300 9.56 5.03 12.09
C TRP A 300 10.86 4.41 12.61
N VAL A 301 11.93 4.44 11.83
CA VAL A 301 13.25 3.93 12.25
C VAL A 301 13.72 4.65 13.51
N ALA A 302 13.65 5.98 13.50
CA ALA A 302 14.07 6.80 14.62
C ALA A 302 13.20 6.58 15.87
N ALA A 303 11.88 6.50 15.71
CA ALA A 303 10.95 6.23 16.80
C ALA A 303 11.22 4.88 17.48
N VAL A 304 11.40 3.81 16.69
CA VAL A 304 11.70 2.47 17.19
C VAL A 304 13.05 2.45 17.90
N MET A 305 14.07 3.10 17.33
CA MET A 305 15.40 3.18 17.95
C MET A 305 15.37 3.92 19.28
N VAL A 306 14.80 5.12 19.32
CA VAL A 306 14.74 5.95 20.52
C VAL A 306 13.97 5.22 21.63
N PHE A 307 12.83 4.59 21.28
CA PHE A 307 12.06 3.79 22.24
C PHE A 307 12.85 2.62 22.83
N HIS A 308 13.64 1.90 22.02
CA HIS A 308 14.39 0.73 22.48
C HIS A 308 15.71 1.07 23.19
N MET A 309 16.29 2.24 22.91
CA MET A 309 17.57 2.66 23.48
C MET A 309 17.41 3.50 24.75
N GLU A 310 16.31 4.23 24.90
CA GLU A 310 16.00 4.96 26.13
C GLU A 310 15.11 4.12 27.05
N THR A 311 15.67 3.02 27.59
CA THR A 311 14.91 2.06 28.41
C THR A 311 14.35 2.62 29.73
N ASP A 312 14.78 3.81 30.16
CA ASP A 312 14.45 4.36 31.50
C ASP A 312 13.64 5.66 31.50
N ARG A 313 13.31 6.29 30.35
CA ARG A 313 12.83 7.69 30.36
C ARG A 313 11.66 8.09 29.46
N LEU A 314 11.24 7.26 28.51
CA LEU A 314 10.16 7.67 27.61
C LEU A 314 8.79 7.24 28.13
N THR A 315 8.06 8.19 28.71
CA THR A 315 6.60 8.14 28.65
C THR A 315 6.20 8.16 27.17
N VAL A 316 5.41 7.17 26.73
CA VAL A 316 5.02 6.89 25.33
C VAL A 316 4.40 8.11 24.59
N TYR A 317 4.06 9.19 25.30
CA TYR A 317 3.44 10.41 24.77
C TYR A 317 4.14 11.71 25.20
N GLY A 318 5.44 11.66 25.51
CA GLY A 318 6.23 12.85 25.86
C GLY A 318 6.53 13.76 24.66
N PRO A 319 7.02 15.00 24.92
CA PRO A 319 7.48 15.89 23.87
C PRO A 319 8.54 15.21 22.99
N LEU A 320 8.56 15.54 21.70
CA LEU A 320 9.54 15.03 20.76
C LEU A 320 10.95 15.22 21.34
N PRO A 321 11.75 14.14 21.49
CA PRO A 321 13.12 14.27 21.95
C PRO A 321 13.87 15.31 21.11
N ALA A 322 14.60 16.21 21.78
CA ALA A 322 15.39 17.25 21.12
C ALA A 322 16.27 16.72 19.96
N PRO A 323 16.87 15.50 20.03
CA PRO A 323 17.60 14.91 18.91
C PRO A 323 16.75 14.73 17.64
N LEU A 324 15.51 14.25 17.76
CA LEU A 324 14.63 14.03 16.62
C LEU A 324 14.26 15.36 15.96
N ALA A 325 13.91 16.36 16.77
CA ALA A 325 13.57 17.70 16.29
C ALA A 325 14.73 18.35 15.53
N ALA A 326 15.96 18.24 16.05
CA ALA A 326 17.17 18.80 15.42
C ALA A 326 17.47 18.17 14.04
N MET A 327 17.01 16.95 13.80
CA MET A 327 17.16 16.27 12.50
C MET A 327 15.95 16.45 11.57
N GLY A 328 14.95 17.24 11.97
CA GLY A 328 13.70 17.38 11.22
C GLY A 328 12.87 16.09 11.18
N LEU A 329 13.06 15.19 12.15
CA LEU A 329 12.28 13.98 12.32
C LEU A 329 11.08 14.25 13.22
N GLN A 330 10.01 13.49 13.03
CA GLN A 330 8.80 13.57 13.83
C GLN A 330 8.45 12.17 14.35
N TRP A 331 7.70 12.11 15.45
CA TRP A 331 7.05 10.84 15.81
C TRP A 331 6.11 10.43 14.67
N PRO A 332 6.02 9.13 14.34
CA PRO A 332 4.93 8.63 13.51
C PRO A 332 3.61 9.13 14.09
N PRO A 333 2.72 9.68 13.24
CA PRO A 333 1.47 10.24 13.72
C PRO A 333 0.66 9.16 14.45
N PRO A 334 0.03 9.50 15.59
CA PRO A 334 -0.84 8.56 16.28
C PRO A 334 -2.03 8.21 15.39
N LEU A 335 -2.65 7.06 15.65
CA LEU A 335 -3.83 6.63 14.92
C LEU A 335 -4.95 7.67 14.98
N GLY A 336 -5.56 7.93 13.83
CA GLY A 336 -6.66 8.90 13.72
C GLY A 336 -6.22 10.36 13.68
N TYR A 337 -4.92 10.67 13.80
CA TYR A 337 -4.45 12.00 13.49
C TYR A 337 -4.56 12.24 11.99
N MET A 338 -5.40 13.21 11.62
CA MET A 338 -5.37 13.86 10.32
C MET A 338 -4.91 15.31 10.55
N PRO A 339 -3.94 15.82 9.76
CA PRO A 339 -3.59 17.23 9.81
C PRO A 339 -4.86 18.02 9.53
N GLN A 340 -5.18 18.96 10.41
CA GLN A 340 -6.26 19.89 10.12
C GLN A 340 -5.82 20.69 8.90
N THR A 341 -6.47 20.45 7.76
CA THR A 341 -6.32 21.34 6.62
C THR A 341 -6.74 22.73 7.09
N ALA A 342 -5.88 23.73 6.91
CA ALA A 342 -6.10 25.12 7.33
C ALA A 342 -7.27 25.83 6.58
N THR A 343 -8.24 25.06 6.11
CA THR A 343 -9.52 25.49 5.54
C THR A 343 -10.69 25.32 6.49
N ALA A 344 -10.47 24.81 7.71
CA ALA A 344 -11.40 25.07 8.81
C ALA A 344 -11.40 26.58 9.06
N SER A 345 -12.26 27.30 8.34
CA SER A 345 -12.74 28.63 8.73
C SER A 345 -13.04 28.50 10.19
N ALA A 346 -12.23 29.14 11.05
CA ALA A 346 -12.22 28.95 12.50
C ALA A 346 -13.64 28.64 12.96
N SER A 347 -13.94 27.34 13.16
CA SER A 347 -15.27 26.96 13.57
C SER A 347 -15.36 27.59 14.95
N SER A 348 -16.12 28.67 15.05
CA SER A 348 -16.31 29.40 16.29
C SER A 348 -16.55 28.35 17.35
N LEU A 349 -15.72 28.37 18.40
CA LEU A 349 -15.85 27.44 19.53
C LEU A 349 -17.34 27.33 19.87
N PRO A 350 -17.87 26.11 20.07
CA PRO A 350 -19.28 25.96 20.33
C PRO A 350 -19.65 26.86 21.51
N ALA A 351 -20.77 27.56 21.46
CA ALA A 351 -21.13 28.59 22.45
C ALA A 351 -21.36 28.06 23.88
N GLN A 352 -21.13 26.77 24.10
CA GLN A 352 -21.29 26.03 25.34
C GLN A 352 -19.95 25.85 26.04
N ASP A 353 -19.97 25.84 27.37
CA ASP A 353 -18.79 25.59 28.18
C ASP A 353 -18.15 24.23 27.85
N VAL A 354 -16.81 24.19 27.87
CA VAL A 354 -16.04 22.96 27.70
C VAL A 354 -15.47 22.53 29.03
N LEU A 355 -15.78 21.32 29.48
CA LEU A 355 -15.16 20.74 30.68
C LEU A 355 -13.91 19.95 30.28
N VAL A 356 -12.78 20.26 30.91
CA VAL A 356 -11.48 19.61 30.71
C VAL A 356 -10.97 19.11 32.05
N LEU A 357 -10.54 17.85 32.08
CA LEU A 357 -9.90 17.27 33.24
C LEU A 357 -8.38 17.36 33.06
N CYS A 358 -7.68 18.02 33.97
CA CYS A 358 -6.23 18.18 33.95
C CYS A 358 -5.62 17.39 35.10
N SER A 359 -4.59 16.57 34.84
CA SER A 359 -3.84 15.88 35.89
C SER A 359 -2.41 16.40 35.91
N PRO A 360 -2.11 17.45 36.70
CA PRO A 360 -0.76 18.03 36.74
C PRO A 360 0.28 17.06 37.33
N THR A 361 -0.16 16.11 38.16
CA THR A 361 0.66 15.03 38.72
C THR A 361 -0.10 13.70 38.66
N SER A 362 0.55 12.57 38.97
CA SER A 362 -0.12 11.26 39.03
C SER A 362 -1.22 11.17 40.10
N ASP A 363 -1.17 12.07 41.09
CA ASP A 363 -1.97 11.98 42.31
C ASP A 363 -3.00 13.13 42.40
N GLU A 364 -2.93 14.10 41.48
CA GLU A 364 -3.80 15.27 41.45
C GLU A 364 -4.55 15.31 40.13
N THR A 365 -5.86 15.54 40.21
CA THR A 365 -6.70 15.74 39.04
C THR A 365 -7.63 16.92 39.33
N GLU A 366 -7.74 17.82 38.37
CA GLU A 366 -8.47 19.07 38.47
C GLU A 366 -9.51 19.12 37.35
N LEU A 367 -10.76 19.43 37.70
CA LEU A 367 -11.80 19.70 36.71
C LEU A 367 -11.83 21.19 36.42
N TRP A 368 -11.56 21.54 35.17
CA TRP A 368 -11.57 22.89 34.66
C TRP A 368 -12.74 23.07 33.68
N ARG A 369 -13.39 24.22 33.76
CA ARG A 369 -14.40 24.69 32.79
C ARG A 369 -13.81 25.82 31.98
N TYR A 370 -13.86 25.71 30.67
CA TYR A 370 -13.55 26.79 29.74
C TYR A 370 -14.85 27.42 29.25
N ASP A 371 -15.01 28.72 29.50
CA ASP A 371 -16.07 29.54 28.90
C ASP A 371 -15.51 30.15 27.60
N PRO A 372 -15.97 29.69 26.41
CA PRO A 372 -15.47 30.20 25.14
C PRO A 372 -15.97 31.60 24.80
N GLN A 373 -17.00 32.13 25.48
CA GLN A 373 -17.47 33.51 25.28
C GLN A 373 -16.59 34.51 26.04
N GLN A 374 -16.12 34.11 27.23
CA GLN A 374 -15.26 34.95 28.08
C GLN A 374 -13.77 34.64 27.92
N GLU A 375 -13.42 33.55 27.24
CA GLU A 375 -12.06 33.02 27.12
C GLU A 375 -11.40 32.74 28.48
N THR A 376 -12.20 32.38 29.48
CA THR A 376 -11.72 32.15 30.85
C THR A 376 -11.81 30.70 31.26
N TRP A 377 -10.79 30.25 31.99
CA TRP A 377 -10.77 28.96 32.67
C TRP A 377 -11.18 29.13 34.14
N THR A 378 -12.14 28.32 34.58
CA THR A 378 -12.59 28.27 35.98
C THR A 378 -12.38 26.85 36.49
N MET A 379 -11.63 26.70 37.58
CA MET A 379 -11.53 25.40 38.26
C MET A 379 -12.85 25.13 39.01
N GLU A 380 -13.57 24.09 38.60
CA GLU A 380 -14.86 23.72 39.20
C GLU A 380 -14.65 22.94 40.49
N GLN A 381 -13.72 21.98 40.49
CA GLN A 381 -13.50 21.12 41.65
C GLN A 381 -12.11 20.48 41.63
N PRO A 382 -11.34 20.55 42.73
CA PRO A 382 -10.19 19.68 42.94
C PRO A 382 -10.69 18.25 43.18
N PHE A 383 -10.20 17.29 42.40
CA PHE A 383 -10.61 15.90 42.46
C PHE A 383 -9.53 15.06 43.15
N THR A 384 -9.86 14.48 44.30
CA THR A 384 -8.95 13.60 45.07
C THR A 384 -9.29 12.12 44.84
N GLY A 385 -9.35 11.70 43.58
CA GLY A 385 -9.69 10.33 43.20
C GLY A 385 -8.79 9.79 42.09
N THR A 386 -8.60 8.47 42.07
CA THR A 386 -7.63 7.75 41.21
C THR A 386 -8.16 7.37 39.82
N ALA A 387 -9.24 8.00 39.34
CA ALA A 387 -9.82 7.69 38.04
C ALA A 387 -10.11 8.95 37.22
N VAL A 388 -9.66 8.93 35.96
CA VAL A 388 -9.71 10.02 34.98
C VAL A 388 -10.77 9.70 33.92
N TYR A 389 -11.53 10.72 33.48
CA TYR A 389 -12.49 10.63 32.37
C TYR A 389 -12.37 11.88 31.48
N ILE A 390 -12.32 11.69 30.15
CA ILE A 390 -12.35 12.78 29.17
C ILE A 390 -13.75 12.83 28.56
N LEU A 391 -14.41 13.99 28.63
CA LEU A 391 -15.72 14.19 28.00
C LEU A 391 -15.54 15.06 26.77
N GLN A 392 -15.78 14.52 25.58
CA GLN A 392 -15.70 15.29 24.34
C GLN A 392 -17.00 15.16 23.56
N ALA A 393 -17.65 16.30 23.31
CA ALA A 393 -18.80 16.34 22.39
C ALA A 393 -18.27 16.20 20.96
N MET A 394 -18.72 15.15 20.24
CA MET A 394 -18.35 14.95 18.84
C MET A 394 -19.32 15.68 17.90
N PRO A 395 -18.81 16.46 16.93
CA PRO A 395 -19.64 17.38 16.12
C PRO A 395 -20.53 16.70 15.07
N PHE A 396 -20.49 15.37 14.94
CA PHE A 396 -21.21 14.62 13.89
C PHE A 396 -22.44 13.85 14.39
N PHE A 397 -22.74 13.93 15.69
CA PHE A 397 -23.91 13.28 16.27
C PHE A 397 -24.75 14.32 17.01
N ASP A 398 -26.05 14.38 16.74
CA ASP A 398 -27.04 15.18 17.49
C ASP A 398 -27.25 14.67 18.94
N GLU A 399 -26.38 13.78 19.42
CA GLU A 399 -26.38 13.19 20.76
C GLU A 399 -24.96 13.27 21.36
N THR A 400 -24.84 13.63 22.64
CA THR A 400 -23.55 13.67 23.35
C THR A 400 -23.00 12.25 23.52
N ILE A 401 -21.95 11.89 22.79
CA ILE A 401 -21.22 10.64 23.01
C ILE A 401 -20.18 10.87 24.11
N LEU A 402 -20.26 10.10 25.20
CA LEU A 402 -19.18 10.01 26.19
C LEU A 402 -18.07 9.09 25.65
N LEU A 403 -16.83 9.58 25.61
CA LEU A 403 -15.65 8.76 25.34
C LEU A 403 -15.02 8.33 26.69
N ASP A 404 -15.23 7.08 27.13
CA ASP A 404 -14.56 6.55 28.33
C ASP A 404 -13.13 6.13 27.97
N VAL A 405 -12.16 6.97 28.33
CA VAL A 405 -10.73 6.63 28.28
C VAL A 405 -10.25 6.34 29.70
N ARG A 406 -10.37 5.07 30.12
CA ARG A 406 -9.82 4.63 31.39
C ARG A 406 -8.31 4.45 31.28
N VAL A 407 -7.54 5.41 31.78
CA VAL A 407 -6.10 5.23 32.04
C VAL A 407 -5.96 4.58 33.41
N VAL A 408 -5.84 3.26 33.45
CA VAL A 408 -5.44 2.56 34.68
C VAL A 408 -3.94 2.76 34.83
N VAL A 409 -3.53 3.34 35.97
CA VAL A 409 -2.12 3.40 36.42
C VAL A 409 -1.67 1.99 36.81
N GLU A 410 -1.64 1.08 35.83
CA GLU A 410 -1.01 -0.26 35.86
C GLU A 410 -1.08 -0.97 34.48
N GLY A 411 -1.12 -0.21 33.38
CA GLY A 411 -0.59 -0.70 32.10
C GLY A 411 -1.56 -1.33 31.09
N LEU A 412 -2.88 -1.12 31.18
CA LEU A 412 -3.82 -1.47 30.10
C LEU A 412 -4.93 -0.42 29.96
N ALA A 413 -4.99 0.25 28.81
CA ALA A 413 -6.12 1.10 28.43
C ALA A 413 -7.25 0.21 27.88
N GLN A 414 -8.47 0.36 28.43
CA GLN A 414 -9.69 -0.20 27.86
C GLN A 414 -10.56 0.93 27.32
N TYR A 415 -11.02 0.79 26.08
CA TYR A 415 -11.99 1.71 25.46
C TYR A 415 -13.39 1.14 25.65
N ARG A 416 -14.33 1.94 26.17
CA ARG A 416 -15.77 1.64 26.13
C ARG A 416 -16.54 2.86 25.62
N SER A 417 -17.53 2.62 24.77
CA SER A 417 -18.49 3.64 24.35
C SER A 417 -19.81 3.42 25.10
N TYR A 418 -20.39 4.50 25.61
CA TYR A 418 -21.73 4.49 26.20
C TYR A 418 -22.63 5.42 25.40
N ARG A 419 -23.84 4.95 25.08
CA ARG A 419 -24.87 5.73 24.42
C ARG A 419 -25.84 6.25 25.47
N TRP A 420 -25.87 7.56 25.68
CA TRP A 420 -26.82 8.17 26.61
C TRP A 420 -27.99 8.75 25.82
N ARG A 421 -29.21 8.29 26.10
CA ARG A 421 -30.46 8.91 25.61
C ARG A 421 -31.03 9.77 26.73
N GLN A 422 -31.29 11.05 26.46
CA GLN A 422 -32.18 11.84 27.31
C GLN A 422 -33.58 11.24 27.27
N GLY A 423 -34.18 11.06 28.44
CA GLY A 423 -35.60 10.75 28.60
C GLY A 423 -36.45 12.00 28.51
#